data_AF-A0A840ZTY6-F1
#
_entry.id   AF-A0A840ZTY6-F1
#
_cell.length_a   1.000
_cell.length_b   1.000
_cell.length_c   1.000
_cell.angle_alpha   90.00
_cell.angle_beta   90.00
_cell.angle_gamma   90.00
#
_symmetry.space_group_name_H-M   'P 1'
#
loop_
_entity.id
_entity.type
_entity.pdbx_description
1 polymer ?
#
loop_
_entity_poly.entity_id
_entity_poly.type
_entity_poly.pdbx_seq_one_letter_code
_entity_poly.pdbx_strand_id
1 'polypeptide(L)'
;MSTQSQFLHISLYGVAPRKGAPEWATVDGITREGARAAGAARHVPYPTAPTLLFGVSPLDVGILATERAAQARDTKGRRLRRDGAVLMAAVLSYPVPRTLVEDRNAPDAADCYGAWRDAALAWCRSRFGDTLLSVVEHRDEDYCHLQAYAVPSLTPTNCLDWEAIHPGRAALRRAEAERKGKTEQRADYLAAMRALQDDYHVRVSRGFGHARLGPKRTRLQRTLYLAERDAARRRTALEQTYDAARARLREVVEAEVRQDFLTVLAEAKQRLRTLAEARADDRDRIAELSAAYSSLQDEVASLRDDLGKPYGH
;
A
#
# COMPACT_ATOMS: atom_id res chain seq x y z
N MET A 1 18.44 -6.17 17.61
CA MET A 1 18.04 -4.80 17.28
C MET A 1 18.62 -4.45 15.92
N SER A 2 17.79 -4.03 14.95
CA SER A 2 18.29 -3.59 13.65
C SER A 2 19.12 -2.32 13.85
N THR A 3 20.36 -2.30 13.36
CA THR A 3 21.18 -1.09 13.42
C THR A 3 20.53 0.01 12.58
N GLN A 4 20.17 1.12 13.23
CA GLN A 4 19.68 2.31 12.53
C GLN A 4 20.79 2.81 11.60
N SER A 5 20.48 3.00 10.32
CA SER A 5 21.46 3.40 9.31
C SER A 5 20.97 4.58 8.51
N GLN A 6 21.89 5.42 8.06
CA GLN A 6 21.54 6.59 7.25
C GLN A 6 20.72 6.20 6.01
N PHE A 7 19.87 7.13 5.59
CA PHE A 7 19.24 7.10 4.27
C PHE A 7 19.39 8.46 3.61
N LEU A 8 20.11 8.49 2.50
CA LEU A 8 20.18 9.61 1.58
C LEU A 8 20.00 9.04 0.17
N HIS A 9 19.08 9.60 -0.58
CA HIS A 9 18.92 9.28 -1.99
C HIS A 9 18.79 10.57 -2.79
N ILE A 10 19.41 10.63 -3.97
CA ILE A 10 19.23 11.73 -4.92
C ILE A 10 18.74 11.18 -6.25
N SER A 11 17.75 11.84 -6.84
CA SER A 11 17.14 11.50 -8.11
C SER A 11 17.02 12.72 -9.01
N LEU A 12 16.97 12.47 -10.33
CA LEU A 12 16.99 13.51 -11.35
C LEU A 12 15.75 13.43 -12.23
N TYR A 13 15.08 14.56 -12.43
CA TYR A 13 13.80 14.65 -13.12
C TYR A 13 13.85 15.63 -14.29
N GLY A 14 13.18 15.26 -15.38
CA GLY A 14 12.89 16.13 -16.52
C GLY A 14 11.43 16.53 -16.55
N VAL A 15 11.05 17.39 -17.50
CA VAL A 15 9.66 17.79 -17.72
C VAL A 15 8.79 16.59 -18.11
N ALA A 16 9.37 15.64 -18.85
CA ALA A 16 8.76 14.36 -19.20
C ALA A 16 9.54 13.19 -18.57
N PRO A 17 8.90 12.03 -18.33
CA PRO A 17 9.59 10.88 -17.78
C PRO A 17 10.55 10.32 -18.83
N ARG A 18 11.64 9.70 -18.35
CA ARG A 18 12.52 8.94 -19.24
C ARG A 18 11.84 7.67 -19.72
N LYS A 19 12.31 7.14 -20.85
CA LYS A 19 11.86 5.83 -21.34
C LYS A 19 11.98 4.76 -20.24
N GLY A 20 10.86 4.11 -19.93
CA GLY A 20 10.76 3.05 -18.91
C GLY A 20 10.64 3.54 -17.46
N ALA A 21 10.65 4.86 -17.22
CA ALA A 21 10.30 5.42 -15.93
C ALA A 21 8.77 5.53 -15.77
N PRO A 22 8.23 5.48 -14.55
CA PRO A 22 6.82 5.73 -14.30
C PRO A 22 6.37 7.12 -14.78
N GLU A 23 5.09 7.28 -15.11
CA GLU A 23 4.53 8.55 -15.59
C GLU A 23 4.69 9.70 -14.57
N TRP A 24 4.64 9.39 -13.28
CA TRP A 24 4.83 10.36 -12.21
C TRP A 24 6.28 10.86 -12.08
N ALA A 25 7.26 10.19 -12.72
CA ALA A 25 8.68 10.53 -12.61
C ALA A 25 9.07 11.75 -13.46
N THR A 26 8.40 12.87 -13.19
CA THR A 26 8.56 14.17 -13.85
C THR A 26 8.81 15.26 -12.80
N VAL A 27 9.23 16.44 -13.27
CA VAL A 27 9.30 17.66 -12.45
C VAL A 27 7.96 17.94 -11.77
N ASP A 28 6.86 17.93 -12.52
CA ASP A 28 5.51 18.17 -11.98
C ASP A 28 5.11 17.09 -10.96
N GLY A 29 5.28 15.81 -11.31
CA GLY A 29 4.92 14.71 -10.41
C GLY A 29 5.64 14.76 -9.07
N ILE A 30 6.98 14.89 -9.07
CA ILE A 30 7.75 14.87 -7.82
C ILE A 30 7.55 16.12 -6.97
N THR A 31 7.31 17.28 -7.59
CA THR A 31 7.06 18.53 -6.85
C THR A 31 5.64 18.59 -6.28
N ARG A 32 4.64 18.08 -7.01
CA ARG A 32 3.28 17.92 -6.50
C ARG A 32 3.21 16.90 -5.37
N GLU A 33 3.92 15.78 -5.48
CA GLU A 33 4.02 14.78 -4.42
C GLU A 33 4.66 15.37 -3.15
N GLY A 34 5.76 16.10 -3.32
CA GLY A 34 6.44 16.82 -2.25
C GLY A 34 5.62 17.92 -1.59
N ALA A 35 4.77 18.61 -2.35
CA ALA A 35 3.86 19.61 -1.83
C ALA A 35 2.58 19.01 -1.24
N ARG A 36 2.41 17.68 -1.29
CA ARG A 36 1.16 16.98 -0.93
C ARG A 36 -0.05 17.55 -1.68
N ALA A 37 0.13 17.92 -2.94
CA ALA A 37 -0.95 18.38 -3.80
C ALA A 37 -2.03 17.29 -3.95
N ALA A 38 -3.28 17.71 -4.12
CA ALA A 38 -4.42 16.79 -4.21
C ALA A 38 -4.17 15.68 -5.25
N GLY A 39 -4.27 14.43 -4.79
CA GLY A 39 -4.11 13.23 -5.63
C GLY A 39 -2.67 12.84 -6.00
N ALA A 40 -1.65 13.60 -5.56
CA ALA A 40 -0.25 13.35 -5.90
C ALA A 40 0.44 12.33 -4.97
N ALA A 41 0.05 12.27 -3.69
CA ALA A 41 0.65 11.39 -2.68
C ALA A 41 -0.21 10.14 -2.40
N ARG A 42 -0.51 9.34 -3.44
CA ARG A 42 -1.47 8.20 -3.34
C ARG A 42 -1.06 7.07 -2.39
N HIS A 43 0.24 6.99 -2.06
CA HIS A 43 0.76 5.97 -1.15
C HIS A 43 0.67 6.40 0.32
N VAL A 44 0.34 7.67 0.60
CA VAL A 44 0.18 8.22 1.95
C VAL A 44 -1.31 8.17 2.30
N PRO A 45 -1.74 7.39 3.31
CA PRO A 45 -3.15 7.25 3.63
C PRO A 45 -3.83 8.56 4.03
N TYR A 46 -3.11 9.40 4.79
CA TYR A 46 -3.61 10.67 5.33
C TYR A 46 -2.56 11.76 5.12
N PRO A 47 -2.41 12.27 3.88
CA PRO A 47 -1.38 13.26 3.58
C PRO A 47 -1.65 14.56 4.34
N THR A 48 -0.63 15.08 5.00
CA THR A 48 -0.69 16.37 5.72
C THR A 48 0.18 17.40 5.02
N ALA A 49 -0.14 18.69 5.16
CA ALA A 49 0.68 19.73 4.55
C ALA A 49 2.13 19.64 5.08
N PRO A 50 3.13 19.64 4.19
CA PRO A 50 4.53 19.49 4.61
C PRO A 50 5.04 20.78 5.26
N THR A 51 5.96 20.67 6.23
CA THR A 51 6.58 21.86 6.83
C THR A 51 7.66 22.40 5.89
N LEU A 52 7.54 23.65 5.45
CA LEU A 52 8.58 24.31 4.67
C LEU A 52 9.74 24.76 5.59
N LEU A 53 10.89 24.12 5.46
CA LEU A 53 12.08 24.43 6.28
C LEU A 53 13.01 25.46 5.62
N PHE A 54 13.00 25.56 4.29
CA PHE A 54 13.85 26.49 3.54
C PHE A 54 13.29 26.80 2.17
N GLY A 55 13.44 28.05 1.73
CA GLY A 55 13.19 28.49 0.36
C GLY A 55 11.71 28.62 0.03
N VAL A 56 11.30 28.10 -1.13
CA VAL A 56 9.94 28.20 -1.67
C VAL A 56 9.22 26.86 -1.64
N SER A 57 7.93 26.82 -1.98
CA SER A 57 7.19 25.55 -2.03
C SER A 57 7.75 24.62 -3.12
N PRO A 58 7.61 23.29 -2.99
CA PRO A 58 8.01 22.38 -4.06
C PRO A 58 7.33 22.71 -5.41
N LEU A 59 6.10 23.20 -5.40
CA LEU A 59 5.38 23.61 -6.62
C LEU A 59 6.08 24.77 -7.34
N ASP A 60 6.54 25.79 -6.60
CA ASP A 60 7.29 26.91 -7.15
C ASP A 60 8.62 26.46 -7.77
N VAL A 61 9.28 25.48 -7.14
CA VAL A 61 10.46 24.83 -7.72
C VAL A 61 10.12 24.13 -9.03
N GLY A 62 8.95 23.49 -9.13
CA GLY A 62 8.47 22.85 -10.35
C GLY A 62 8.26 23.83 -11.51
N ILE A 63 7.70 25.00 -11.21
CA ILE A 63 7.54 26.12 -12.16
C ILE A 63 8.92 26.58 -12.64
N LEU A 64 9.81 26.94 -11.72
CA LEU A 64 11.15 27.42 -12.07
C LEU A 64 11.96 26.39 -12.85
N ALA A 65 11.88 25.10 -12.48
CA ALA A 65 12.57 24.02 -13.18
C ALA A 65 12.05 23.86 -14.61
N THR A 66 10.75 24.04 -14.83
CA THR A 66 10.12 23.98 -16.16
C THR A 66 10.55 25.16 -17.03
N GLU A 67 10.58 26.37 -16.47
CA GLU A 67 11.11 27.57 -17.14
C GLU A 67 12.58 27.41 -17.49
N ARG A 68 13.39 26.89 -16.55
CA ARG A 68 14.80 26.57 -16.76
C ARG A 68 14.99 25.59 -17.91
N ALA A 69 14.14 24.55 -18.00
CA ALA A 69 14.21 23.56 -19.07
C ALA A 69 13.90 24.16 -20.45
N ALA A 70 13.01 25.16 -20.52
CA ALA A 70 12.69 25.84 -21.78
C ALA A 70 13.87 26.65 -22.33
N GLN A 71 14.65 27.25 -21.44
CA GLN A 71 15.85 28.02 -21.76
C GLN A 71 17.08 27.13 -22.04
N ALA A 72 17.14 25.95 -21.41
CA ALA A 72 18.30 25.09 -21.46
C ALA A 72 18.63 24.55 -22.86
N ARG A 73 19.92 24.34 -23.08
CA ARG A 73 20.52 23.72 -24.26
C ARG A 73 21.33 22.49 -23.87
N ASP A 74 21.45 21.54 -24.80
CA ASP A 74 22.38 20.43 -24.68
C ASP A 74 23.81 20.85 -25.04
N THR A 75 24.77 19.95 -24.87
CA THR A 75 26.19 20.22 -25.16
C THR A 75 26.50 20.51 -26.62
N LYS A 76 25.52 20.31 -27.53
CA LYS A 76 25.61 20.64 -28.95
C LYS A 76 24.83 21.92 -29.30
N GLY A 77 24.33 22.66 -28.32
CA GLY A 77 23.55 23.89 -28.52
C GLY A 77 22.10 23.68 -28.93
N ARG A 78 21.59 22.44 -28.94
CA ARG A 78 20.18 22.14 -29.27
C ARG A 78 19.31 22.32 -28.05
N ARG A 79 18.00 22.52 -28.23
CA ARG A 79 17.04 22.57 -27.11
C ARG A 79 17.17 21.31 -26.24
N LEU A 80 17.15 21.49 -24.91
CA LEU A 80 17.13 20.36 -23.98
C LEU A 80 15.93 19.46 -24.27
N ARG A 81 16.17 18.14 -24.31
CA ARG A 81 15.09 17.15 -24.46
C ARG A 81 14.12 17.25 -23.28
N ARG A 82 12.83 16.97 -23.52
CA ARG A 82 11.80 17.02 -22.47
C ARG A 82 12.09 16.08 -21.31
N ASP A 83 12.73 14.94 -21.56
CA ASP A 83 13.17 13.97 -20.54
C ASP A 83 14.62 14.15 -20.07
N GLY A 84 15.26 15.24 -20.53
CA GLY A 84 16.52 15.71 -19.98
C GLY A 84 16.32 16.17 -18.55
N ALA A 85 17.24 15.80 -17.66
CA ALA A 85 17.16 16.25 -16.28
C ALA A 85 17.26 17.78 -16.22
N VAL A 86 16.50 18.38 -15.31
CA VAL A 86 16.51 19.81 -14.95
C VAL A 86 16.28 20.04 -13.46
N LEU A 87 15.82 19.02 -12.73
CA LEU A 87 15.60 19.07 -11.29
C LEU A 87 16.34 17.91 -10.62
N MET A 88 16.96 18.18 -9.47
CA MET A 88 17.41 17.15 -8.53
C MET A 88 16.54 17.20 -7.29
N ALA A 89 16.02 16.05 -6.89
CA ALA A 89 15.36 15.89 -5.59
C ALA A 89 16.17 14.93 -4.72
N ALA A 90 16.40 15.30 -3.47
CA ALA A 90 17.05 14.49 -2.46
C ALA A 90 16.04 14.09 -1.39
N VAL A 91 16.08 12.82 -0.95
CA VAL A 91 15.31 12.31 0.19
C VAL A 91 16.30 11.93 1.28
N LEU A 92 16.13 12.51 2.46
CA LEU A 92 16.90 12.24 3.67
C LEU A 92 15.92 11.70 4.72
N SER A 93 16.02 10.43 5.10
CA SER A 93 15.07 9.83 6.05
C SER A 93 15.73 9.60 7.40
N TYR A 94 15.03 9.97 8.46
CA TYR A 94 15.44 9.66 9.83
C TYR A 94 15.19 8.18 10.11
N PRO A 95 16.17 7.40 10.62
CA PRO A 95 16.05 5.95 10.72
C PRO A 95 15.29 5.47 11.96
N VAL A 96 14.67 6.37 12.71
CA VAL A 96 13.78 6.06 13.84
C VAL A 96 12.33 6.20 13.38
N PRO A 97 11.45 5.20 13.66
CA PRO A 97 10.03 5.31 13.36
C PRO A 97 9.39 6.58 13.93
N ARG A 98 8.53 7.21 13.14
CA ARG A 98 7.81 8.44 13.51
C ARG A 98 7.07 8.30 14.84
N THR A 99 6.48 7.14 15.11
CA THR A 99 5.74 6.88 16.35
C THR A 99 6.59 7.05 17.61
N LEU A 100 7.89 6.77 17.54
CA LEU A 100 8.82 7.00 18.66
C LEU A 100 9.26 8.46 18.73
N VAL A 101 9.42 9.12 17.58
CA VAL A 101 9.74 10.56 17.50
C VAL A 101 8.61 11.42 18.08
N GLU A 102 7.37 10.99 17.92
CA GLU A 102 6.18 11.70 18.41
C GLU A 102 5.70 11.22 19.79
N ASP A 103 6.36 10.23 20.39
CA ASP A 103 6.00 9.73 21.71
C ASP A 103 6.32 10.79 22.77
N ARG A 104 5.27 11.37 23.38
CA ARG A 104 5.40 12.38 24.44
C ARG A 104 6.10 11.86 25.69
N ASN A 105 6.15 10.54 25.88
CA ASN A 105 6.87 9.91 26.98
C ASN A 105 8.36 9.68 26.67
N ALA A 106 8.81 9.98 25.45
CA ALA A 106 10.19 9.88 25.01
C ALA A 106 10.70 11.22 24.41
N PRO A 107 10.77 12.30 25.20
CA PRO A 107 11.16 13.63 24.71
C PRO A 107 12.54 13.64 24.04
N ASP A 108 13.47 12.81 24.54
CA ASP A 108 14.81 12.67 23.95
C ASP A 108 14.77 12.26 22.48
N ALA A 109 13.78 11.45 22.06
CA ALA A 109 13.63 11.03 20.65
C ALA A 109 13.20 12.20 19.76
N ALA A 110 12.30 13.06 20.25
CA ALA A 110 11.88 14.27 19.55
C ALA A 110 13.04 15.27 19.41
N ASP A 111 13.82 15.47 20.47
CA ASP A 111 14.99 16.35 20.49
C ASP A 111 16.09 15.83 19.56
N CYS A 112 16.37 14.52 19.59
CA CYS A 112 17.32 13.88 18.68
C CYS A 112 16.90 14.05 17.21
N TYR A 113 15.61 13.90 16.91
CA TYR A 113 15.09 14.16 15.58
C TYR A 113 15.23 15.62 15.16
N GLY A 114 14.88 16.57 16.05
CA GLY A 114 15.03 18.01 15.80
C GLY A 114 16.47 18.39 15.47
N ALA A 115 17.42 17.90 16.27
CA ALA A 115 18.85 18.12 16.02
C ALA A 115 19.32 17.46 14.71
N TRP A 116 18.84 16.25 14.39
CA TRP A 116 19.14 15.60 13.11
C TRP A 116 18.59 16.39 11.91
N ARG A 117 17.36 16.87 12.02
CA ARG A 117 16.69 17.66 10.98
C ARG A 117 17.48 18.93 10.68
N ASP A 118 17.89 19.65 11.71
CA ASP A 118 18.63 20.90 11.56
C ASP A 118 20.02 20.66 10.97
N ALA A 119 20.70 19.59 11.38
CA ALA A 119 21.98 19.16 10.79
C ALA A 119 21.82 18.73 9.32
N ALA A 120 20.77 17.99 8.98
CA ALA A 120 20.46 17.57 7.62
C ALA A 120 20.13 18.77 6.71
N LEU A 121 19.35 19.73 7.22
CA LEU A 121 19.06 20.99 6.53
C LEU A 121 20.33 21.81 6.28
N ALA A 122 21.18 21.97 7.30
CA ALA A 122 22.45 22.66 7.17
C ALA A 122 23.37 21.98 6.13
N TRP A 123 23.40 20.64 6.13
CA TRP A 123 24.13 19.88 5.12
C TRP A 123 23.57 20.10 3.71
N CYS A 124 22.25 20.07 3.52
CA CYS A 124 21.63 20.38 2.22
C CYS A 124 22.02 21.78 1.72
N ARG A 125 21.93 22.79 2.58
CA ARG A 125 22.31 24.18 2.25
C ARG A 125 23.78 24.28 1.86
N SER A 126 24.67 23.64 2.61
CA SER A 126 26.10 23.61 2.27
C SER A 126 26.38 22.83 0.98
N ARG A 127 25.70 21.71 0.75
CA ARG A 127 25.98 20.81 -0.36
C ARG A 127 25.51 21.36 -1.69
N PHE A 128 24.34 21.98 -1.72
CA PHE A 128 23.70 22.45 -2.95
C PHE A 128 23.81 23.97 -3.12
N GLY A 129 24.20 24.72 -2.08
CA GLY A 129 24.43 26.16 -2.16
C GLY A 129 23.23 26.90 -2.75
N ASP A 130 23.51 27.86 -3.62
CA ASP A 130 22.49 28.71 -4.27
C ASP A 130 21.56 27.96 -5.21
N THR A 131 21.88 26.71 -5.55
CA THR A 131 21.00 25.88 -6.38
C THR A 131 19.89 25.22 -5.59
N LEU A 132 19.98 25.19 -4.26
CA LEU A 132 18.92 24.69 -3.38
C LEU A 132 17.78 25.70 -3.34
N LEU A 133 16.57 25.25 -3.63
CA LEU A 133 15.41 26.13 -3.71
C LEU A 133 14.31 25.80 -2.71
N SER A 134 14.26 24.55 -2.25
CA SER A 134 13.26 24.12 -1.28
C SER A 134 13.78 22.99 -0.43
N VAL A 135 13.47 23.02 0.86
CA VAL A 135 13.54 21.85 1.74
C VAL A 135 12.23 21.77 2.51
N VAL A 136 11.53 20.64 2.37
CA VAL A 136 10.29 20.36 3.10
C VAL A 136 10.44 19.13 3.98
N GLU A 137 9.74 19.14 5.10
CA GLU A 137 9.67 18.05 6.07
C GLU A 137 8.34 17.33 5.97
N HIS A 138 8.40 16.01 5.89
CA HIS A 138 7.24 15.13 5.94
C HIS A 138 7.24 14.34 7.24
N ARG A 139 6.08 14.36 7.91
CA ARG A 139 5.78 13.62 9.16
C ARG A 139 4.49 12.82 9.05
N ASP A 140 4.03 12.51 7.85
CA ASP A 140 2.78 11.79 7.57
C ASP A 140 3.00 10.36 7.06
N GLU A 141 4.23 9.86 7.18
CA GLU A 141 4.66 8.50 6.79
C GLU A 141 5.28 7.76 7.99
N ASP A 142 5.70 6.50 7.79
CA ASP A 142 6.29 5.66 8.85
C ASP A 142 7.56 6.26 9.46
N TYR A 143 8.30 7.02 8.67
CA TYR A 143 9.55 7.69 9.05
C TYR A 143 9.51 9.15 8.65
N CYS A 144 9.87 10.03 9.58
CA CYS A 144 10.06 11.44 9.29
C CYS A 144 11.22 11.62 8.29
N HIS A 145 11.03 12.46 7.28
CA HIS A 145 12.06 12.67 6.27
C HIS A 145 12.00 14.07 5.67
N LEU A 146 13.11 14.48 5.07
CA LEU A 146 13.24 15.72 4.33
C LEU A 146 13.27 15.44 2.83
N GLN A 147 12.58 16.26 2.07
CA GLN A 147 12.74 16.36 0.62
C GLN A 147 13.40 17.70 0.28
N ALA A 148 14.56 17.65 -0.37
CA ALA A 148 15.30 18.84 -0.79
C ALA A 148 15.33 18.92 -2.32
N TYR A 149 15.06 20.10 -2.87
CA TYR A 149 14.96 20.33 -4.31
C TYR A 149 15.99 21.35 -4.77
N ALA A 150 16.79 20.97 -5.75
CA ALA A 150 17.78 21.85 -6.37
C ALA A 150 17.63 21.89 -7.89
N VAL A 151 17.78 23.09 -8.46
CA VAL A 151 17.72 23.34 -9.91
C VAL A 151 19.05 23.95 -10.35
N PRO A 152 19.75 23.36 -11.34
CA PRO A 152 21.03 23.86 -11.79
C PRO A 152 20.89 25.19 -12.50
N SER A 153 21.87 26.06 -12.24
CA SER A 153 22.06 27.29 -12.98
C SER A 153 22.37 27.02 -14.45
N LEU A 154 22.15 28.02 -15.29
CA LEU A 154 22.56 28.00 -16.68
C LEU A 154 23.98 28.55 -16.78
N THR A 155 24.83 27.88 -17.55
CA THR A 155 26.11 28.42 -18.01
C THR A 155 25.86 29.56 -19.01
N PRO A 156 26.89 30.36 -19.38
CA PRO A 156 26.75 31.37 -20.45
C PRO A 156 26.27 30.83 -21.80
N THR A 157 26.47 29.52 -22.04
CA THR A 157 26.00 28.80 -23.24
C THR A 157 24.63 28.16 -23.06
N ASN A 158 23.89 28.52 -22.00
CA ASN A 158 22.61 27.95 -21.61
C ASN A 158 22.63 26.44 -21.36
N CYS A 159 23.79 25.85 -21.04
CA CYS A 159 23.84 24.47 -20.57
C CYS A 159 23.50 24.42 -19.07
N LEU A 160 22.86 23.34 -18.60
CA LEU A 160 22.67 23.13 -17.17
C LEU A 160 23.99 22.76 -16.50
N ASP A 161 24.33 23.49 -15.45
CA ASP A 161 25.49 23.22 -14.60
C ASP A 161 25.17 22.20 -13.50
N TRP A 162 25.55 20.96 -13.75
CA TRP A 162 25.34 19.86 -12.82
C TRP A 162 26.47 19.69 -11.80
N GLU A 163 27.55 20.48 -11.89
CA GLU A 163 28.73 20.28 -11.07
C GLU A 163 28.45 20.49 -9.59
N ALA A 164 27.71 21.56 -9.27
CA ALA A 164 27.28 21.86 -7.91
C ALA A 164 26.25 20.85 -7.35
N ILE A 165 25.43 20.22 -8.21
CA ILE A 165 24.22 19.50 -7.76
C ILE A 165 24.40 17.98 -7.71
N HIS A 166 25.06 17.37 -8.71
CA HIS A 166 25.09 15.91 -8.82
C HIS A 166 26.53 15.40 -9.02
N PRO A 167 27.20 14.93 -7.95
CA PRO A 167 28.64 14.61 -8.00
C PRO A 167 28.97 13.50 -9.00
N GLY A 168 28.08 12.51 -9.15
CA GLY A 168 28.26 11.47 -10.18
C GLY A 168 28.25 12.01 -11.61
N ARG A 169 27.41 13.01 -11.93
CA ARG A 169 27.37 13.61 -13.27
C ARG A 169 28.57 14.52 -13.50
N ALA A 170 29.00 15.23 -12.46
CA ALA A 170 30.24 16.01 -12.48
C ALA A 170 31.45 15.11 -12.78
N ALA A 171 31.56 13.98 -12.08
CA ALA A 171 32.61 13.00 -12.31
C ALA A 171 32.54 12.40 -13.73
N LEU A 172 31.34 12.07 -14.21
CA LEU A 172 31.16 11.56 -15.57
C LEU A 172 31.61 12.58 -16.63
N ARG A 173 31.24 13.86 -16.48
CA ARG A 173 31.66 14.93 -17.40
C ARG A 173 33.17 15.12 -17.41
N ARG A 174 33.82 15.12 -16.23
CA ARG A 174 35.29 15.18 -16.13
C ARG A 174 35.96 14.00 -16.83
N ALA A 175 35.48 12.78 -16.58
CA ALA A 175 36.01 11.58 -17.21
C ALA A 175 35.79 11.57 -18.74
N GLU A 176 34.69 12.12 -19.24
CA GLU A 176 34.45 12.30 -20.68
C GLU A 176 35.42 13.33 -21.29
N ALA A 177 35.70 14.44 -20.61
CA ALA A 177 36.68 15.43 -21.04
C ALA A 177 38.11 14.87 -21.09
N GLU A 178 38.44 13.99 -20.15
CA GLU A 178 39.70 13.22 -20.10
C GLU A 178 39.75 12.07 -21.11
N ARG A 179 38.69 11.85 -21.90
CA ARG A 179 38.55 10.76 -22.89
C ARG A 179 38.74 9.36 -22.30
N LYS A 180 38.43 9.17 -21.01
CA LYS A 180 38.48 7.87 -20.33
C LYS A 180 37.51 6.85 -20.95
N GLY A 181 37.84 5.57 -20.82
CA GLY A 181 36.97 4.48 -21.26
C GLY A 181 35.65 4.43 -20.47
N LYS A 182 34.61 3.77 -21.02
CA LYS A 182 33.29 3.66 -20.37
C LYS A 182 33.34 2.96 -19.00
N THR A 183 34.26 2.03 -18.80
CA THR A 183 34.48 1.35 -17.52
C THR A 183 35.01 2.32 -16.45
N GLU A 184 36.01 3.13 -16.81
CA GLU A 184 36.58 4.14 -15.91
C GLU A 184 35.58 5.24 -15.59
N GLN A 185 34.85 5.74 -16.59
CA GLN A 185 33.73 6.68 -16.41
C GLN A 185 32.71 6.17 -15.37
N ARG A 186 32.36 4.88 -15.45
CA ARG A 186 31.46 4.24 -14.48
C ARG A 186 32.09 4.13 -13.10
N ALA A 187 33.38 3.82 -13.01
CA ALA A 187 34.10 3.74 -11.74
C ALA A 187 34.12 5.12 -11.05
N ASP A 188 34.44 6.19 -11.78
CA ASP A 188 34.47 7.57 -11.30
C ASP A 188 33.09 8.04 -10.83
N TYR A 189 32.03 7.73 -11.59
CA TYR A 189 30.65 7.97 -11.17
C TYR A 189 30.33 7.29 -9.83
N LEU A 190 30.62 6.00 -9.71
CA LEU A 190 30.33 5.23 -8.50
C LEU A 190 31.16 5.69 -7.30
N ALA A 191 32.42 6.06 -7.52
CA ALA A 191 33.28 6.64 -6.49
C ALA A 191 32.71 7.97 -5.98
N ALA A 192 32.31 8.87 -6.87
CA ALA A 192 31.70 10.15 -6.50
C ALA A 192 30.37 9.98 -5.73
N MET A 193 29.54 9.01 -6.12
CA MET A 193 28.29 8.71 -5.40
C MET A 193 28.54 8.05 -4.03
N ARG A 194 29.62 7.26 -3.87
CA ARG A 194 30.03 6.75 -2.56
C ARG A 194 30.53 7.88 -1.66
N ALA A 195 31.38 8.76 -2.20
CA ALA A 195 31.87 9.93 -1.48
C ALA A 195 30.73 10.84 -1.01
N LEU A 196 29.66 11.02 -1.80
CA LEU A 196 28.47 11.75 -1.36
C LEU A 196 27.82 11.11 -0.11
N GLN A 197 27.71 9.79 -0.10
CA GLN A 197 27.15 9.06 1.03
C GLN A 197 28.08 9.09 2.25
N ASP A 198 29.40 9.06 2.04
CA ASP A 198 30.41 9.18 3.10
C ASP A 198 30.41 10.59 3.70
N ASP A 199 30.29 11.64 2.89
CA ASP A 199 30.19 13.02 3.34
C ASP A 199 28.93 13.25 4.20
N TYR A 200 27.77 12.80 3.73
CA TYR A 200 26.54 12.87 4.53
C TYR A 200 26.63 12.06 5.84
N HIS A 201 27.33 10.92 5.81
CA HIS A 201 27.56 10.14 7.00
C HIS A 201 28.37 10.92 8.04
N VAL A 202 29.53 11.42 7.63
CA VAL A 202 30.49 12.08 8.52
C VAL A 202 29.92 13.38 9.07
N ARG A 203 29.23 14.17 8.24
CA ARG A 203 28.73 15.50 8.61
C ARG A 203 27.40 15.47 9.37
N VAL A 204 26.59 14.43 9.17
CA VAL A 204 25.25 14.36 9.77
C VAL A 204 25.10 13.05 10.53
N SER A 205 24.99 11.94 9.80
CA SER A 205 24.42 10.70 10.36
C SER A 205 25.22 10.10 11.51
N ARG A 206 26.56 10.19 11.46
CA ARG A 206 27.46 9.68 12.51
C ARG A 206 27.24 10.37 13.86
N GLY A 207 26.92 11.67 13.86
CA GLY A 207 26.67 12.44 15.08
C GLY A 207 25.45 11.95 15.87
N PHE A 208 24.53 11.26 15.19
CA PHE A 208 23.30 10.70 15.78
C PHE A 208 23.40 9.17 15.99
N GLY A 209 24.60 8.60 15.90
CA GLY A 209 24.81 7.16 16.09
C GLY A 209 24.31 6.27 14.95
N HIS A 210 23.90 6.85 13.81
CA HIS A 210 23.43 6.06 12.68
C HIS A 210 24.59 5.41 11.94
N ALA A 211 24.46 4.14 11.57
CA ALA A 211 25.45 3.44 10.77
C ALA A 211 25.52 3.98 9.32
N ARG A 212 26.73 3.96 8.75
CA ARG A 212 26.99 4.30 7.35
C ARG A 212 26.32 3.35 6.36
N LEU A 213 26.31 2.07 6.71
CA LEU A 213 25.82 0.98 5.89
C LEU A 213 24.69 0.29 6.65
N GLY A 214 23.54 0.14 6.00
CA GLY A 214 22.44 -0.63 6.56
C GLY A 214 22.72 -2.14 6.57
N PRO A 215 21.85 -2.92 7.24
CA PRO A 215 22.01 -4.37 7.42
C PRO A 215 22.26 -5.15 6.12
N LYS A 216 21.81 -4.61 4.98
CA LYS A 216 21.87 -5.27 3.66
C LYS A 216 23.23 -5.31 2.96
N ARG A 217 24.28 -4.71 3.53
CA ARG A 217 25.60 -4.63 2.87
C ARG A 217 26.67 -5.57 3.41
N THR A 218 26.34 -6.43 4.37
CA THR A 218 27.18 -7.59 4.68
C THR A 218 26.90 -8.67 3.63
N ARG A 219 27.93 -9.05 2.86
CA ARG A 219 27.87 -9.99 1.72
C ARG A 219 27.22 -11.36 2.02
N LEU A 220 26.94 -11.68 3.29
CA LEU A 220 26.19 -12.84 3.77
C LEU A 220 24.70 -12.86 3.36
N GLN A 221 24.08 -11.74 2.99
CA GLN A 221 22.63 -11.66 2.81
C GLN A 221 22.03 -12.23 1.51
N ARG A 222 22.80 -12.48 0.43
CA ARG A 222 22.20 -12.94 -0.83
C ARG A 222 21.61 -14.35 -0.71
N THR A 223 22.28 -15.22 0.03
CA THR A 223 21.83 -16.60 0.32
C THR A 223 20.62 -16.61 1.23
N LEU A 224 20.61 -15.78 2.29
CA LEU A 224 19.48 -15.64 3.20
C LEU A 224 18.26 -15.01 2.50
N TYR A 225 18.44 -14.00 1.65
CA TYR A 225 17.36 -13.39 0.86
C TYR A 225 16.70 -14.39 -0.10
N LEU A 226 17.49 -15.25 -0.75
CA LEU A 226 16.95 -16.32 -1.59
C LEU A 226 16.17 -17.34 -0.75
N ALA A 227 16.69 -17.72 0.43
CA ALA A 227 16.01 -18.61 1.37
C ALA A 227 14.71 -18.01 1.93
N GLU A 228 14.69 -16.73 2.29
CA GLU A 228 13.50 -16.00 2.76
C GLU A 228 12.46 -15.86 1.65
N ARG A 229 12.88 -15.58 0.41
CA ARG A 229 11.96 -15.53 -0.74
C ARG A 229 11.33 -16.90 -1.01
N ASP A 230 12.09 -17.98 -0.90
CA ASP A 230 11.58 -19.33 -1.11
C ASP A 230 10.72 -19.81 0.08
N ALA A 231 11.03 -19.37 1.31
CA ALA A 231 10.17 -19.59 2.48
C ALA A 231 8.84 -18.82 2.37
N ALA A 232 8.87 -17.56 1.93
CA ALA A 232 7.67 -16.77 1.69
C ALA A 232 6.77 -17.38 0.61
N ARG A 233 7.36 -17.85 -0.50
CA ARG A 233 6.62 -18.57 -1.55
C ARG A 233 5.99 -19.86 -1.04
N ARG A 234 6.72 -20.65 -0.23
CA ARG A 234 6.18 -21.88 0.39
C ARG A 234 5.05 -21.58 1.37
N ARG A 235 5.16 -20.50 2.16
CA ARG A 235 4.10 -20.07 3.08
C ARG A 235 2.82 -19.68 2.32
N THR A 236 2.93 -18.86 1.28
CA THR A 236 1.78 -18.48 0.46
C THR A 236 1.14 -19.68 -0.23
N ALA A 237 1.93 -20.64 -0.72
CA ALA A 237 1.39 -21.89 -1.27
C ALA A 237 0.64 -22.70 -0.19
N LEU A 238 1.18 -22.79 1.02
CA LEU A 238 0.54 -23.49 2.13
C LEU A 238 -0.77 -22.83 2.56
N GLU A 239 -0.80 -21.51 2.66
CA GLU A 239 -2.00 -20.71 2.95
C GLU A 239 -3.09 -20.98 1.89
N GLN A 240 -2.74 -20.96 0.61
CA GLN A 240 -3.68 -21.29 -0.48
C GLN A 240 -4.23 -22.71 -0.37
N THR A 241 -3.38 -23.69 -0.02
CA THR A 241 -3.84 -25.08 0.18
C THR A 241 -4.75 -25.21 1.40
N TYR A 242 -4.47 -24.47 2.47
CA TYR A 242 -5.27 -24.46 3.69
C TYR A 242 -6.65 -23.83 3.44
N ASP A 243 -6.69 -22.69 2.75
CA ASP A 243 -7.94 -22.02 2.39
C ASP A 243 -8.80 -22.89 1.46
N ALA A 244 -8.18 -23.56 0.49
CA ALA A 244 -8.88 -24.51 -0.39
C ALA A 244 -9.42 -25.72 0.39
N ALA A 245 -8.67 -26.26 1.35
CA ALA A 245 -9.12 -27.35 2.20
C ALA A 245 -10.29 -26.92 3.11
N ARG A 246 -10.22 -25.71 3.66
CA ARG A 246 -11.28 -25.13 4.50
C ARG A 246 -12.56 -24.87 3.70
N ALA A 247 -12.44 -24.38 2.46
CA ALA A 247 -13.58 -24.20 1.57
C ALA A 247 -14.27 -25.54 1.26
N ARG A 248 -13.50 -26.58 0.92
CA ARG A 248 -14.05 -27.93 0.70
C ARG A 248 -14.74 -28.50 1.94
N LEU A 249 -14.13 -28.35 3.11
CA LEU A 249 -14.75 -28.80 4.36
C LEU A 249 -16.09 -28.10 4.60
N ARG A 250 -16.16 -26.79 4.34
CA ARG A 250 -17.41 -26.03 4.44
C ARG A 250 -18.48 -26.57 3.48
N GLU A 251 -18.11 -26.82 2.22
CA GLU A 251 -19.04 -27.40 1.23
C GLU A 251 -19.57 -28.77 1.66
N VAL A 252 -18.71 -29.65 2.20
CA VAL A 252 -19.11 -30.97 2.69
C VAL A 252 -20.08 -30.83 3.87
N VAL A 253 -19.75 -30.00 4.86
CA VAL A 253 -20.62 -29.77 6.03
C VAL A 253 -21.96 -29.16 5.60
N GLU A 254 -21.96 -28.19 4.69
CA GLU A 254 -23.20 -27.59 4.17
C GLU A 254 -24.07 -28.60 3.40
N ALA A 255 -23.44 -29.50 2.64
CA ALA A 255 -24.15 -30.56 1.93
C ALA A 255 -24.76 -31.58 2.90
N GLU A 256 -24.03 -31.98 3.94
CA GLU A 256 -24.48 -32.91 4.97
C GLU A 256 -25.65 -32.33 5.78
N VAL A 257 -25.52 -31.09 6.27
CA VAL A 257 -26.61 -30.38 6.98
C VAL A 257 -27.85 -30.25 6.09
N ARG A 258 -27.67 -29.97 4.79
CA ARG A 258 -28.79 -29.89 3.84
C ARG A 258 -29.47 -31.24 3.67
N GLN A 259 -28.71 -32.32 3.55
CA GLN A 259 -29.24 -33.67 3.37
C GLN A 259 -30.02 -34.13 4.62
N ASP A 260 -29.49 -33.87 5.82
CA ASP A 260 -30.17 -34.15 7.07
C ASP A 260 -31.48 -33.37 7.18
N PHE A 261 -31.45 -32.07 6.85
CA PHE A 261 -32.65 -31.23 6.85
C PHE A 261 -33.72 -31.74 5.88
N LEU A 262 -33.33 -32.15 4.67
CA LEU A 262 -34.26 -32.72 3.69
C LEU A 262 -34.87 -34.04 4.16
N THR A 263 -34.09 -34.87 4.85
CA THR A 263 -34.56 -36.14 5.41
C THR A 263 -35.60 -35.90 6.51
N VAL A 264 -35.30 -35.02 7.46
CA VAL A 264 -36.24 -34.63 8.53
C VAL A 264 -37.51 -34.02 7.95
N LEU A 265 -37.39 -33.16 6.92
CA LEU A 265 -38.56 -32.58 6.24
C LEU A 265 -39.43 -33.64 5.55
N ALA A 266 -38.81 -34.63 4.90
CA ALA A 266 -39.52 -35.72 4.25
C ALA A 266 -40.29 -36.58 5.27
N GLU A 267 -39.65 -36.94 6.38
CA GLU A 267 -40.30 -37.66 7.48
C GLU A 267 -41.48 -36.89 8.07
N ALA A 268 -41.30 -35.58 8.31
CA ALA A 268 -42.36 -34.72 8.82
C ALA A 268 -43.55 -34.63 7.85
N LYS A 269 -43.29 -34.49 6.54
CA LYS A 269 -44.34 -34.51 5.51
C LYS A 269 -45.09 -35.83 5.47
N GLN A 270 -44.39 -36.96 5.62
CA GLN A 270 -45.01 -38.27 5.60
C GLN A 270 -45.90 -38.47 6.83
N ARG A 271 -45.46 -38.06 8.03
CA ARG A 271 -46.29 -38.08 9.24
C ARG A 271 -47.54 -37.21 9.12
N LEU A 272 -47.43 -36.05 8.47
CA LEU A 272 -48.59 -35.18 8.21
C LEU A 272 -49.60 -35.83 7.25
N ARG A 273 -49.12 -36.56 6.23
CA ARG A 273 -50.01 -37.31 5.32
C ARG A 273 -50.75 -38.42 6.02
N THR A 274 -50.06 -39.25 6.81
CA THR A 274 -50.70 -40.34 7.55
C THR A 274 -51.72 -39.82 8.58
N LEU A 275 -51.42 -38.69 9.23
CA LEU A 275 -52.38 -38.01 10.12
C LEU A 275 -53.61 -37.47 9.36
N ALA A 276 -53.43 -36.97 8.13
CA ALA A 276 -54.53 -36.48 7.32
C ALA A 276 -55.43 -37.62 6.81
N GLU A 277 -54.83 -38.75 6.41
CA GLU A 277 -55.55 -39.98 6.02
C GLU A 277 -56.34 -40.54 7.21
N ALA A 278 -55.72 -40.70 8.38
CA ALA A 278 -56.42 -41.18 9.59
C ALA A 278 -57.61 -40.26 9.97
N ARG A 279 -57.45 -38.93 9.83
CA ARG A 279 -58.55 -37.98 10.05
C ARG A 279 -59.68 -38.11 9.04
N ALA A 280 -59.39 -38.49 7.80
CA ALA A 280 -60.41 -38.74 6.79
C ALA A 280 -61.19 -40.02 7.11
N ASP A 281 -60.48 -41.10 7.46
CA ASP A 281 -61.09 -42.37 7.88
C ASP A 281 -61.97 -42.19 9.12
N ASP A 282 -61.49 -41.45 10.13
CA ASP A 282 -62.28 -41.11 11.33
C ASP A 282 -63.54 -40.33 10.97
N ARG A 283 -63.45 -39.39 10.01
CA ARG A 283 -64.59 -38.59 9.55
C ARG A 283 -65.64 -39.46 8.86
N ASP A 284 -65.21 -40.36 7.98
CA ASP A 284 -66.11 -41.28 7.29
C ASP A 284 -66.77 -42.24 8.28
N ARG A 285 -66.01 -42.74 9.27
CA ARG A 285 -66.54 -43.60 10.33
C ARG A 285 -67.57 -42.90 11.20
N ILE A 286 -67.33 -41.63 11.54
CA ILE A 286 -68.30 -40.80 12.28
C ILE A 286 -69.58 -40.62 11.44
N ALA A 287 -69.47 -40.41 10.13
CA ALA A 287 -70.63 -40.28 9.25
C ALA A 287 -71.44 -41.57 9.18
N GLU A 288 -70.80 -42.73 9.04
CA GLU A 288 -71.45 -44.05 9.08
C GLU A 288 -72.18 -44.30 10.40
N LEU A 289 -71.49 -44.08 11.53
CA LEU A 289 -72.07 -44.25 12.86
C LEU A 289 -73.27 -43.33 13.07
N SER A 290 -73.20 -42.09 12.57
CA SER A 290 -74.31 -41.13 12.63
C SER A 290 -75.51 -41.61 11.81
N ALA A 291 -75.28 -42.15 10.62
CA ALA A 291 -76.35 -42.69 9.77
C ALA A 291 -77.00 -43.94 10.40
N ALA A 292 -76.19 -44.87 10.92
CA ALA A 292 -76.68 -46.06 11.61
C ALA A 292 -77.48 -45.70 12.88
N TYR A 293 -77.00 -44.71 13.64
CA TYR A 293 -77.72 -44.20 14.81
C TYR A 293 -79.09 -43.62 14.42
N SER A 294 -79.17 -42.84 13.35
CA SER A 294 -80.44 -42.31 12.83
C SER A 294 -81.40 -43.44 12.45
N SER A 295 -80.93 -44.44 11.70
CA SER A 295 -81.76 -45.59 11.29
C SER A 295 -82.27 -46.38 12.50
N LEU A 296 -81.45 -46.56 13.54
CA LEU A 296 -81.86 -47.22 14.77
C LEU A 296 -82.91 -46.39 15.53
N GLN A 297 -82.79 -45.06 15.53
CA GLN A 297 -83.81 -44.19 16.12
C GLN A 297 -85.15 -44.31 15.40
N ASP A 298 -85.13 -44.38 14.07
CA ASP A 298 -86.33 -44.56 13.25
C ASP A 298 -86.98 -45.95 13.51
N GLU A 299 -86.19 -47.01 13.62
CA GLU A 299 -86.66 -48.36 13.94
C GLU A 299 -87.27 -48.43 15.35
N VAL A 300 -86.61 -47.85 16.36
CA VAL A 300 -87.14 -47.75 17.73
C VAL A 300 -88.45 -46.96 17.77
N ALA A 301 -88.55 -45.88 16.97
CA ALA A 301 -89.79 -45.12 16.85
C ALA A 301 -90.92 -45.95 16.21
N SER A 302 -90.62 -46.71 15.15
CA SER A 302 -91.58 -47.62 14.50
C SER A 302 -92.05 -48.74 15.43
N LEU A 303 -91.14 -49.41 16.15
CA LEU A 303 -91.48 -50.47 17.10
C LEU A 303 -92.33 -49.94 18.27
N ARG A 304 -92.08 -48.71 18.72
CA ARG A 304 -92.94 -48.05 19.72
C ARG A 304 -94.34 -47.78 19.18
N ASP A 305 -94.48 -47.42 17.91
CA ASP A 305 -95.77 -47.21 17.26
C ASP A 305 -96.53 -48.54 17.09
N ASP A 306 -95.84 -49.62 16.71
CA ASP A 306 -96.44 -50.95 16.54
C ASP A 306 -96.84 -51.61 17.87
N LEU A 307 -96.07 -51.45 18.95
CA LEU A 307 -96.47 -51.86 20.31
C LEU A 307 -97.65 -51.03 20.86
N GLY A 308 -97.93 -49.87 20.25
CA GLY A 308 -99.10 -49.04 20.54
C GLY A 308 -100.38 -49.48 19.84
N LYS A 309 -100.33 -50.45 18.92
CA LYS A 309 -101.52 -50.98 18.23
C LYS A 309 -102.12 -52.17 19.03
N PRO A 310 -103.43 -52.15 19.36
CA PRO A 310 -104.05 -53.22 20.15
C PRO A 310 -104.16 -54.52 19.35
N TYR A 311 -103.89 -55.66 20.01
CA TYR A 311 -104.14 -57.00 19.45
C TYR A 311 -105.62 -57.13 19.06
N GLY A 312 -105.89 -57.33 17.76
CA GLY A 312 -107.22 -57.57 17.24
C GLY A 312 -107.82 -58.88 17.75
N HIS A 313 -109.08 -58.80 18.15
CA HIS A 313 -109.98 -59.91 18.48
C HIS A 313 -110.22 -60.89 17.32
#